data_AF-A0A7R9QMI1-F1
#
_entry.id   AF-A0A7R9QMI1-F1
#
_cell.length_a   1.000
_cell.length_b   1.000
_cell.length_c   1.000
_cell.angle_alpha   90.00
_cell.angle_beta   90.00
_cell.angle_gamma   90.00
#
_symmetry.space_group_name_H-M   'P 1'
#
loop_
_entity.id
_entity.type
_entity.pdbx_description
1 polymer ?
#
loop_
_entity_poly.entity_id
_entity_poly.type
_entity_poly.pdbx_seq_one_letter_code
_entity_poly.pdbx_strand_id
1 'polypeptide(L)'
;MEVPPEHCPGVESADAGKADACAGCPNRGICSSGDLQTGPDPKVAEIAAKLMNVKHIVLVMSGKGGVGKSTVSSLLARYLATDKTVNVGLLDVDICGPSIPKTMGVEGEEVHQSMSGWSPIYVSDNLSVMSCGFLLNSADDAVIWRGPKKNTIIKQFLADVDWDRLDYLVVDTPPGTSD
;
A
#
# COMPACT_ATOMS: atom_id res chain seq x y z
N MET A 1 -13.23 -1.87 -21.32
CA MET A 1 -12.43 -3.10 -21.54
C MET A 1 -12.88 -3.66 -22.87
N GLU A 2 -11.99 -3.70 -23.87
CA GLU A 2 -12.27 -4.39 -25.13
C GLU A 2 -12.35 -5.90 -24.87
N VAL A 3 -13.33 -6.55 -25.49
CA VAL A 3 -13.48 -8.00 -25.40
C VAL A 3 -12.33 -8.63 -26.19
N PRO A 4 -11.56 -9.55 -25.59
CA PRO A 4 -10.49 -10.23 -26.32
C PRO A 4 -11.06 -10.96 -27.54
N PRO A 5 -10.29 -11.11 -28.64
CA PRO A 5 -10.73 -11.84 -29.83
C PRO A 5 -11.20 -13.25 -29.47
N GLU A 6 -12.22 -13.76 -30.18
CA GLU A 6 -12.85 -15.07 -29.91
C GLU A 6 -11.86 -16.26 -29.87
N HIS A 7 -10.64 -16.12 -30.40
CA HIS A 7 -9.63 -17.19 -30.46
C HIS A 7 -8.35 -16.84 -29.68
N CYS A 8 -8.41 -15.85 -28.79
CA CYS A 8 -7.29 -15.53 -27.92
C CYS A 8 -7.02 -16.71 -26.97
N PRO A 9 -5.79 -17.28 -26.93
CA PRO A 9 -5.47 -18.38 -26.01
C PRO A 9 -5.49 -17.96 -24.53
N GLY A 10 -5.58 -16.66 -24.24
CA GLY A 10 -5.47 -16.10 -22.90
C GLY A 10 -4.02 -15.88 -22.48
N VAL A 11 -3.81 -15.01 -21.49
CA VAL A 11 -2.47 -14.60 -21.01
C VAL A 11 -1.79 -15.67 -20.16
N GLU A 12 -2.56 -16.58 -19.57
CA GLU A 12 -2.08 -17.68 -18.72
C GLU A 12 -1.75 -18.96 -19.52
N SER A 13 -2.07 -18.99 -20.82
CA SER A 13 -1.80 -20.15 -21.67
C SER A 13 -0.33 -20.27 -22.03
N ALA A 14 0.16 -21.51 -22.19
CA ALA A 14 1.49 -21.80 -22.71
C ALA A 14 1.72 -21.22 -24.13
N ASP A 15 0.61 -21.02 -24.86
CA ASP A 15 0.56 -20.51 -26.23
C ASP A 15 0.35 -18.99 -26.29
N ALA A 16 0.31 -18.30 -25.14
CA ALA A 16 0.19 -16.84 -25.08
C ALA A 16 1.34 -16.17 -25.86
N GLY A 17 1.00 -15.30 -26.81
CA GLY A 17 1.97 -14.63 -27.69
C GLY A 17 2.62 -15.53 -28.76
N LYS A 18 2.34 -16.85 -28.74
CA LYS A 18 2.91 -17.85 -29.65
C LYS A 18 1.86 -18.40 -30.64
N ALA A 19 0.60 -18.46 -30.26
CA ALA A 19 -0.49 -18.93 -31.12
C ALA A 19 -0.71 -18.04 -32.34
N ASP A 20 -1.26 -18.62 -33.41
CA ASP A 20 -1.61 -17.89 -34.64
C ASP A 20 -2.59 -16.74 -34.38
N ALA A 21 -3.51 -16.92 -33.44
CA ALA A 21 -4.45 -15.89 -33.00
C ALA A 21 -3.78 -14.67 -32.33
N CYS A 22 -2.50 -14.78 -31.93
CA CYS A 22 -1.72 -13.66 -31.42
C CYS A 22 -1.04 -12.83 -32.53
N ALA A 23 -1.10 -13.28 -33.79
CA ALA A 23 -0.53 -12.53 -34.91
C ALA A 23 -1.27 -11.18 -35.08
N GLY A 24 -0.51 -10.08 -35.05
CA GLY A 24 -1.08 -8.73 -35.12
C GLY A 24 -1.59 -8.17 -33.78
N CYS A 25 -1.54 -8.94 -32.69
CA CYS A 25 -1.87 -8.44 -31.37
C CYS A 25 -0.80 -7.45 -30.87
N PRO A 26 -1.16 -6.21 -30.47
CA PRO A 26 -0.20 -5.23 -29.97
C PRO A 26 0.53 -5.68 -28.69
N ASN A 27 -0.08 -6.59 -27.93
CA ASN A 27 0.48 -7.13 -26.69
C ASN A 27 1.21 -8.48 -26.85
N ARG A 28 1.44 -8.94 -28.10
CA ARG A 28 2.07 -10.24 -28.39
C ARG A 28 3.42 -10.41 -27.70
N GLY A 29 4.27 -9.37 -27.74
CA GLY A 29 5.61 -9.40 -27.14
C GLY A 29 5.57 -9.67 -25.64
N ILE A 30 4.65 -9.02 -24.92
CA ILE A 30 4.44 -9.15 -23.46
C ILE A 30 3.91 -10.56 -23.12
N CYS A 31 3.04 -11.11 -23.97
CA CYS A 31 2.54 -12.47 -23.77
C CYS A 31 3.64 -13.52 -24.04
N SER A 32 4.46 -13.30 -25.07
CA SER A 32 5.54 -14.22 -25.44
C SER A 32 6.76 -14.18 -24.52
N SER A 33 6.95 -13.10 -23.77
CA SER A 33 8.07 -12.97 -22.83
C SER A 33 7.91 -13.84 -21.58
N GLY A 34 6.69 -14.32 -21.31
CA GLY A 34 6.37 -15.05 -20.08
C GLY A 34 6.27 -14.14 -18.86
N ASP A 35 6.37 -12.81 -19.02
CA ASP A 35 6.25 -11.86 -17.90
C ASP A 35 4.85 -11.91 -17.26
N LEU A 36 3.83 -12.28 -18.04
CA LEU A 36 2.45 -12.52 -17.59
C LEU A 36 2.25 -13.92 -16.99
N GLN A 37 3.20 -14.85 -17.17
CA GLN A 37 3.21 -16.20 -16.58
C GLN A 37 3.94 -16.22 -15.23
N THR A 38 3.90 -15.13 -14.49
CA THR A 38 4.38 -15.11 -13.12
C THR A 38 3.20 -15.44 -12.21
N GLY A 39 3.36 -16.45 -11.34
CA GLY A 39 2.39 -16.73 -10.27
C GLY A 39 2.14 -15.48 -9.39
N PRO A 40 1.33 -15.57 -8.33
CA PRO A 40 1.08 -14.44 -7.45
C PRO A 40 2.42 -13.78 -7.07
N ASP A 41 2.51 -12.47 -7.26
CA ASP A 41 3.74 -11.68 -7.01
C ASP A 41 4.37 -12.14 -5.69
N PRO A 42 5.64 -12.58 -5.68
CA PRO A 42 6.26 -13.12 -4.48
C PRO A 42 6.20 -12.16 -3.28
N LYS A 43 6.09 -10.84 -3.52
CA LYS A 43 5.85 -9.85 -2.47
C LYS A 43 4.51 -10.02 -1.75
N VAL A 44 3.49 -10.60 -2.40
CA VAL A 44 2.19 -10.86 -1.78
C VAL A 44 2.32 -11.89 -0.65
N ALA A 45 3.10 -12.95 -0.84
CA ALA A 45 3.34 -13.95 0.20
C ALA A 45 4.13 -13.35 1.38
N GLU A 46 5.11 -12.49 1.08
CA GLU A 46 5.87 -11.76 2.09
C GLU A 46 5.00 -10.79 2.89
N ILE A 47 4.17 -9.99 2.21
CA ILE A 47 3.20 -9.09 2.84
C ILE A 47 2.23 -9.87 3.72
N ALA A 48 1.71 -11.01 3.24
CA ALA A 48 0.82 -11.86 4.03
C ALA A 48 1.51 -12.39 5.30
N ALA A 49 2.80 -12.75 5.22
CA ALA A 49 3.57 -13.18 6.38
C ALA A 49 3.78 -12.03 7.39
N LYS A 50 4.10 -10.82 6.91
CA LYS A 50 4.31 -9.63 7.73
C LYS A 50 3.03 -9.16 8.43
N LEU A 51 1.91 -9.23 7.74
CA LEU A 51 0.60 -8.83 8.29
C LEU A 51 -0.06 -9.94 9.12
N MET A 52 0.51 -11.15 9.19
CA MET A 52 -0.05 -12.28 9.94
C MET A 52 -0.22 -11.97 11.44
N ASN A 53 0.61 -11.08 11.99
CA ASN A 53 0.57 -10.67 13.39
C ASN A 53 -0.41 -9.51 13.66
N VAL A 54 -1.14 -9.05 12.64
CA VAL A 54 -2.17 -8.02 12.76
C VAL A 54 -3.54 -8.70 12.85
N LYS A 55 -4.24 -8.55 13.98
CA LYS A 55 -5.55 -9.22 14.18
C LYS A 55 -6.65 -8.64 13.29
N HIS A 56 -6.68 -7.31 13.15
CA HIS A 56 -7.68 -6.60 12.37
C HIS A 56 -7.06 -5.52 11.51
N ILE A 57 -7.41 -5.49 10.23
CA ILE A 57 -7.01 -4.42 9.30
C ILE A 57 -8.26 -3.64 8.92
N VAL A 58 -8.24 -2.32 9.15
CA VAL A 58 -9.36 -1.42 8.86
C VAL A 58 -8.94 -0.47 7.75
N LEU A 59 -9.51 -0.63 6.56
CA LEU A 59 -9.28 0.29 5.44
C LEU A 59 -10.24 1.47 5.54
N VAL A 60 -9.70 2.69 5.54
CA VAL A 60 -10.46 3.93 5.54
C VAL A 60 -10.38 4.55 4.15
N MET A 61 -11.50 4.59 3.43
CA MET A 61 -11.58 5.01 2.03
C MET A 61 -12.49 6.23 1.85
N SER A 62 -12.25 7.02 0.79
CA SER A 62 -13.15 8.12 0.40
C SER A 62 -13.26 8.24 -1.12
N GLY A 63 -14.43 8.65 -1.61
CA GLY A 63 -14.64 8.86 -3.05
C GLY A 63 -14.04 10.18 -3.58
N LYS A 64 -13.72 11.13 -2.70
CA LYS A 64 -13.16 12.45 -3.05
C LYS A 64 -12.10 12.87 -2.04
N GLY A 65 -11.20 13.74 -2.47
CA GLY A 65 -10.25 14.43 -1.60
C GLY A 65 -10.94 15.48 -0.72
N GLY A 66 -10.34 15.81 0.43
CA GLY A 66 -10.80 16.89 1.29
C GLY A 66 -12.02 16.59 2.17
N VAL A 67 -12.51 15.36 2.20
CA VAL A 67 -13.68 14.96 3.03
C VAL A 67 -13.34 14.67 4.50
N GLY A 68 -12.07 14.81 4.89
CA GLY A 68 -11.61 14.51 6.25
C GLY A 68 -11.26 13.04 6.52
N LYS A 69 -11.03 12.24 5.47
CA LYS A 69 -10.64 10.81 5.57
C LYS A 69 -9.48 10.60 6.55
N SER A 70 -8.35 11.27 6.35
CA SER A 70 -7.17 11.16 7.22
C SER A 70 -7.45 11.58 8.67
N THR A 71 -8.31 12.60 8.86
CA THR A 71 -8.75 12.99 10.21
C THR A 71 -9.54 11.86 10.89
N VAL A 72 -10.45 11.21 10.17
CA VAL A 72 -11.19 10.05 10.68
C VAL A 72 -10.23 8.90 10.99
N SER A 73 -9.28 8.60 10.11
CA SER A 73 -8.24 7.57 10.32
C SER A 73 -7.43 7.83 11.60
N SER A 74 -6.92 9.06 11.78
CA SER A 74 -6.17 9.47 12.98
C SER A 74 -7.00 9.37 14.25
N LEU A 75 -8.25 9.85 14.23
CA LEU A 75 -9.13 9.81 15.40
C LEU A 75 -9.53 8.39 15.77
N LEU A 76 -9.80 7.53 14.77
CA LEU A 76 -10.10 6.11 14.99
C LEU A 76 -8.90 5.41 15.64
N ALA A 77 -7.69 5.60 15.12
CA ALA A 77 -6.48 5.00 15.69
C ALA A 77 -6.24 5.48 17.13
N ARG A 78 -6.38 6.78 17.39
CA ARG A 78 -6.27 7.33 18.75
C ARG A 78 -7.34 6.79 19.70
N TYR A 79 -8.58 6.65 19.24
CA TYR A 79 -9.66 6.09 20.04
C TYR A 79 -9.39 4.64 20.42
N LEU A 80 -8.99 3.80 19.46
CA LEU A 80 -8.62 2.41 19.73
C LEU A 80 -7.46 2.32 20.74
N ALA A 81 -6.47 3.21 20.63
CA ALA A 81 -5.32 3.26 21.54
C ALA A 81 -5.63 3.85 22.93
N THR A 82 -6.88 4.29 23.20
CA THR A 82 -7.30 4.67 24.56
C THR A 82 -7.31 3.47 25.50
N ASP A 83 -7.60 2.28 24.97
CA ASP A 83 -7.36 1.04 25.68
C ASP A 83 -5.88 0.69 25.61
N LYS A 84 -5.19 0.72 26.76
CA LYS A 84 -3.75 0.47 26.87
C LYS A 84 -3.36 -1.00 26.69
N THR A 85 -4.34 -1.89 26.60
CA THR A 85 -4.13 -3.30 26.29
C THR A 85 -4.21 -3.60 24.80
N VAL A 86 -4.56 -2.60 23.98
CA VAL A 86 -4.74 -2.72 22.54
C VAL A 86 -3.59 -2.02 21.82
N ASN A 87 -2.85 -2.77 20.99
CA ASN A 87 -1.78 -2.24 20.15
C ASN A 87 -2.32 -1.81 18.79
N VAL A 88 -2.04 -0.56 18.41
CA VAL A 88 -2.60 0.07 17.21
C VAL A 88 -1.49 0.58 16.28
N GLY A 89 -1.59 0.23 15.02
CA GLY A 89 -0.83 0.83 13.92
C GLY A 89 -1.71 1.74 13.08
N LEU A 90 -1.17 2.86 12.61
CA LEU A 90 -1.77 3.73 11.62
C LEU A 90 -0.84 3.85 10.42
N LEU A 91 -1.28 3.32 9.28
CA LEU A 91 -0.54 3.35 8.03
C LEU A 91 -1.16 4.36 7.07
N ASP A 92 -0.38 5.36 6.68
CA ASP A 92 -0.73 6.37 5.70
C ASP A 92 -0.06 6.07 4.36
N VAL A 93 -0.89 5.65 3.40
CA VAL A 93 -0.48 5.40 2.01
C VAL A 93 -0.97 6.51 1.06
N ASP A 94 -1.48 7.63 1.60
CA ASP A 94 -1.93 8.78 0.83
C ASP A 94 -0.76 9.72 0.48
N ILE A 95 0.04 9.29 -0.49
CA ILE A 95 1.26 9.99 -0.94
C ILE A 95 0.99 11.42 -1.44
N CYS A 96 -0.22 11.71 -1.91
CA CYS A 96 -0.54 12.99 -2.54
C CYS A 96 -0.80 14.13 -1.53
N GLY A 97 -0.99 13.80 -0.26
CA GLY A 97 -1.20 14.79 0.80
C GLY A 97 -1.11 14.15 2.18
N PRO A 98 0.07 13.61 2.56
CA PRO A 98 0.23 12.92 3.82
C PRO A 98 0.02 13.89 4.98
N SER A 99 -1.14 13.80 5.62
CA SER A 99 -1.53 14.67 6.74
C SER A 99 -1.41 13.96 8.08
N ILE A 100 -1.10 12.67 8.07
CA ILE A 100 -1.00 11.83 9.26
C ILE A 100 0.16 12.27 10.16
N PRO A 101 1.41 12.51 9.69
CA PRO A 101 2.49 12.98 10.55
C PRO A 101 2.10 14.22 11.37
N LYS A 102 1.47 15.20 10.69
CA LYS A 102 0.98 16.44 11.29
C LYS A 102 -0.12 16.23 12.31
N THR A 103 -1.18 15.52 11.93
CA THR A 103 -2.32 15.28 12.82
C THR A 103 -1.98 14.39 14.02
N MET A 104 -0.95 13.56 13.87
CA MET A 104 -0.44 12.71 14.94
C MET A 104 0.59 13.40 15.83
N GLY A 105 1.10 14.58 15.43
CA GLY A 105 2.07 15.37 16.20
C GLY A 105 3.49 14.83 16.12
N VAL A 106 3.83 14.18 15.02
CA VAL A 106 5.13 13.51 14.76
C VAL A 106 5.77 14.04 13.47
N GLU A 107 5.49 15.31 13.12
CA GLU A 107 6.21 16.00 12.05
C GLU A 107 7.68 16.17 12.40
N GLY A 108 8.57 15.89 11.43
CA GLY A 108 10.01 15.99 11.61
C GLY A 108 10.68 14.76 12.23
N GLU A 109 9.89 13.76 12.63
CA GLU A 109 10.43 12.45 13.03
C GLU A 109 10.94 11.68 11.80
N GLU A 110 12.02 10.94 11.98
CA GLU A 110 12.65 10.16 10.91
C GLU A 110 12.40 8.67 11.09
N VAL A 111 12.08 7.99 10.00
CA VAL A 111 11.92 6.53 10.00
C VAL A 111 13.29 5.87 10.09
N HIS A 112 13.49 5.05 11.12
CA HIS A 112 14.72 4.30 11.29
C HIS A 112 14.65 2.95 10.56
N GLN A 113 15.71 2.62 9.83
CA GLN A 113 15.88 1.31 9.23
C GLN A 113 16.66 0.38 10.17
N SER A 114 16.05 -0.74 10.52
CA SER A 114 16.65 -1.81 11.33
C SER A 114 16.88 -3.08 10.51
N MET A 115 17.42 -4.13 11.12
CA MET A 115 17.57 -5.43 10.45
C MET A 115 16.24 -6.12 10.13
N SER A 116 15.17 -5.83 10.89
CA SER A 116 13.85 -6.43 10.70
C SER A 116 12.94 -5.64 9.75
N GLY A 117 13.34 -4.40 9.42
CA GLY A 117 12.57 -3.50 8.57
C GLY A 117 12.61 -2.04 9.03
N TRP A 118 11.67 -1.25 8.52
CA TRP A 118 11.41 0.11 8.98
C TRP A 118 10.67 0.09 10.30
N SER A 119 11.22 0.78 11.30
CA SER A 119 10.56 0.97 12.58
C SER A 119 9.51 2.08 12.46
N PRO A 120 8.23 1.82 12.81
CA PRO A 120 7.22 2.85 12.82
C PRO A 120 7.49 3.86 13.94
N ILE A 121 6.99 5.08 13.76
CA ILE A 121 7.14 6.17 14.74
C ILE A 121 6.05 6.04 15.80
N TYR A 122 6.45 5.94 17.06
CA TYR A 122 5.52 5.81 18.17
C TYR A 122 4.99 7.18 18.62
N VAL A 123 3.67 7.33 18.56
CA VAL A 123 2.95 8.50 19.10
C VAL A 123 2.69 8.31 20.60
N SER A 124 2.55 7.06 21.04
CA SER A 124 2.49 6.62 22.43
C SER A 124 2.87 5.14 22.51
N ASP A 125 3.05 4.60 23.72
CA ASP A 125 3.47 3.20 23.96
C ASP A 125 2.72 2.13 23.15
N ASN A 126 1.42 2.35 22.88
CA ASN A 126 0.57 1.40 22.16
C ASN A 126 0.03 1.94 20.81
N LEU A 127 0.57 3.05 20.30
CA LEU A 127 0.14 3.65 19.03
C LEU A 127 1.35 4.06 18.20
N SER A 128 1.51 3.39 17.07
CA SER A 128 2.59 3.64 16.12
C SER A 128 2.04 4.08 14.76
N VAL A 129 2.83 4.86 14.03
CA VAL A 129 2.46 5.47 12.76
C VAL A 129 3.55 5.20 11.73
N MET A 130 3.12 4.85 10.52
CA MET A 130 3.97 4.89 9.33
C MET A 130 3.27 5.71 8.26
N SER A 131 4.01 6.61 7.60
CA SER A 131 3.48 7.47 6.54
C SER A 131 4.49 7.66 5.44
N CYS A 132 3.96 7.74 4.21
CA CYS A 132 4.71 8.23 3.05
C CYS A 132 5.35 9.61 3.30
N GLY A 133 4.73 10.44 4.14
CA GLY A 133 5.23 11.77 4.49
C GLY A 133 6.59 11.76 5.19
N PHE A 134 6.97 10.69 5.88
CA PHE A 134 8.30 10.58 6.50
C PHE A 134 9.43 10.32 5.50
N LEU A 135 9.09 9.86 4.29
CA LEU A 135 10.06 9.56 3.23
C LEU A 135 10.23 10.73 2.24
N LEU A 136 9.51 11.84 2.44
CA LEU A 136 9.63 13.05 1.63
C LEU A 136 10.65 13.99 2.28
N ASN A 137 11.48 14.64 1.47
CA ASN A 137 12.46 15.62 1.97
C ASN A 137 11.78 16.90 2.48
N SER A 138 10.60 17.22 1.96
CA SER A 138 9.76 18.33 2.40
C SER A 138 8.28 17.97 2.24
N ALA A 139 7.43 18.49 3.15
CA ALA A 139 5.97 18.36 3.05
C ALA A 139 5.38 19.02 1.79
N ASP A 140 6.12 19.98 1.20
CA ASP A 140 5.75 20.68 -0.03
C ASP A 140 6.28 19.99 -1.30
N ASP A 141 7.04 18.90 -1.16
CA ASP A 141 7.47 18.11 -2.30
C ASP A 141 6.26 17.37 -2.86
N ALA A 142 5.56 18.03 -3.78
CA ALA A 142 4.49 17.45 -4.57
C ALA A 142 5.07 16.40 -5.52
N VAL A 143 5.34 15.20 -5.00
CA VAL A 143 5.86 14.13 -5.83
C VAL A 143 4.69 13.51 -6.60
N ILE A 144 4.70 13.71 -7.92
CA ILE A 144 3.74 13.06 -8.83
C ILE A 144 4.22 11.63 -9.08
N TRP A 145 3.86 10.71 -8.18
CA TRP A 145 4.12 9.29 -8.38
C TRP A 145 3.10 8.72 -9.39
N ARG A 146 3.57 8.33 -10.59
CA ARG A 146 2.74 7.61 -11.57
C ARG A 146 2.41 6.21 -11.05
N GLY A 147 1.22 5.68 -11.37
CA GLY A 147 0.62 4.44 -10.82
C GLY A 147 1.58 3.29 -10.47
N PRO A 148 2.48 2.85 -11.38
CA PRO A 148 3.42 1.75 -11.09
C PRO A 148 4.33 2.00 -9.88
N LYS A 149 4.74 3.26 -9.65
CA LYS A 149 5.57 3.62 -8.49
C LYS A 149 4.75 3.69 -7.20
N LYS A 150 3.47 4.08 -7.26
CA LYS A 150 2.55 4.07 -6.09
C LYS A 150 2.33 2.64 -5.59
N ASN A 151 2.03 1.71 -6.48
CA ASN A 151 1.81 0.32 -6.08
C ASN A 151 3.08 -0.33 -5.50
N THR A 152 4.24 0.06 -6.02
CA THR A 152 5.54 -0.41 -5.50
C THR A 152 5.79 0.09 -4.08
N ILE A 153 5.54 1.38 -3.80
CA ILE A 153 5.80 1.93 -2.46
C ILE A 153 4.80 1.41 -1.42
N ILE A 154 3.52 1.24 -1.80
CA ILE A 154 2.51 0.63 -0.92
C ILE A 154 2.91 -0.80 -0.56
N LYS A 155 3.32 -1.61 -1.55
CA LYS A 155 3.85 -2.97 -1.30
C LYS A 155 5.05 -2.93 -0.38
N GLN A 156 5.94 -1.94 -0.54
CA GLN A 156 7.09 -1.77 0.34
C GLN A 156 6.66 -1.47 1.77
N PHE A 157 5.72 -0.55 2.02
CA PHE A 157 5.21 -0.28 3.36
C PHE A 157 4.57 -1.50 4.01
N LEU A 158 3.85 -2.31 3.24
CA LEU A 158 3.20 -3.51 3.76
C LEU A 158 4.20 -4.64 4.06
N ALA A 159 5.34 -4.69 3.37
CA ALA A 159 6.37 -5.72 3.55
C ALA A 159 7.46 -5.32 4.56
N ASP A 160 7.87 -4.06 4.54
CA ASP A 160 9.10 -3.62 5.21
C ASP A 160 8.84 -3.02 6.58
N VAL A 161 7.61 -2.58 6.89
CA VAL A 161 7.34 -2.00 8.21
C VAL A 161 7.26 -3.10 9.25
N ASP A 162 8.06 -2.96 10.29
CA ASP A 162 8.07 -3.89 11.41
C ASP A 162 7.04 -3.45 12.46
N TRP A 163 5.80 -3.91 12.26
CA TRP A 163 4.67 -3.62 13.14
C TRP A 163 4.67 -4.42 14.44
N ASP A 164 5.58 -5.39 14.60
CA ASP A 164 5.54 -6.41 15.66
C ASP A 164 4.16 -7.09 15.75
N ARG A 165 3.39 -6.82 16.81
CA ARG A 165 2.06 -7.38 17.05
C ARG A 165 1.04 -6.27 17.25
N LEU A 166 0.05 -6.23 16.35
CA LEU A 166 -1.04 -5.27 16.41
C LEU A 166 -2.39 -5.96 16.61
N ASP A 167 -3.25 -5.34 17.40
CA ASP A 167 -4.66 -5.66 17.44
C ASP A 167 -5.39 -5.01 16.27
N TYR A 168 -5.02 -3.77 15.92
CA TYR A 168 -5.59 -3.03 14.81
C TYR A 168 -4.52 -2.35 13.97
N LEU A 169 -4.63 -2.49 12.65
CA LEU A 169 -3.93 -1.65 11.68
C LEU A 169 -4.98 -0.82 10.92
N VAL A 170 -5.01 0.49 11.18
CA VAL A 170 -5.84 1.44 10.44
C VAL A 170 -5.06 1.90 9.23
N VAL A 171 -5.63 1.77 8.03
CA VAL A 171 -4.98 2.14 6.76
C VAL A 171 -5.71 3.33 6.15
N ASP A 172 -5.03 4.48 6.08
CA ASP A 172 -5.51 5.68 5.40
C ASP A 172 -5.15 5.60 3.91
N THR A 173 -6.14 5.32 3.05
CA THR A 173 -5.91 5.11 1.61
C THR A 173 -5.90 6.43 0.83
N PRO A 174 -5.32 6.53 -0.37
CA PRO A 174 -5.55 7.69 -1.24
C PRO A 174 -7.04 7.96 -1.51
N PRO A 175 -7.44 9.20 -1.85
CA PRO A 175 -8.81 9.51 -2.22
C PRO A 175 -9.14 9.01 -3.63
N GLY A 176 -10.42 8.72 -3.85
CA GLY A 176 -10.94 8.24 -5.12
C GLY A 176 -10.94 6.72 -5.22
N THR A 177 -11.52 6.23 -6.31
CA THR A 177 -11.57 4.80 -6.65
C THR A 177 -10.79 4.51 -7.94
N SER A 178 -9.84 5.37 -8.31
CA SER A 178 -9.01 5.16 -9.51
C SER A 178 -7.88 4.17 -9.19
N ASP A 179 -7.57 3.31 -10.17
CA ASP A 179 -6.59 2.21 -10.12
C ASP A 179 -5.24 2.52 -9.46
#